data_AF-A0A4Y4LYX0-F1
#
_entry.id   AF-A0A4Y4LYX0-F1
#
_cell.length_a   1.000
_cell.length_b   1.000
_cell.length_c   1.000
_cell.angle_alpha   90.00
_cell.angle_beta   90.00
_cell.angle_gamma   90.00
#
_symmetry.space_group_name_H-M   'P 1'
#
loop_
_entity.id
_entity.type
_entity.pdbx_description
1 polymer ?
#
loop_
_entity_poly.entity_id
_entity_poly.type
_entity_poly.pdbx_seq_one_letter_code
_entity_poly.pdbx_strand_id
1 'polypeptide(L)'
;MKYYLYLFFIFFPFSVSAQCTGCTITNPTDPNYHFPDNTTVCITTTTTFDNPTFGANTKICIGTNALVIFQNNISGVSNAPVFFDVHGSLVFNQATTTVADLDVHIYDTGTIIVGGGNGNMNIVGQNNRIVNEGIINIGVLQFGDNTDNIVDNYGTLNINGNINMSNSAMTQFRNQKTGSISILGNYSNNEQSFYLNCGTINSASGFNINGGKIINTGTFTAGGDINLSGNSSEIYNFGVFSSTGNMNNAPADAILYNEGRFLINQYQGGNAAIHGPASASKKGYFEVQNPIQVNNVSIGPNLDFKRNSGPSNAGTVFLNSNPVMLSNVTYDCASTNSCSAPMVTSVGFCPTINAELPPMAVEDTYTIPAGSSSAGNVLDNDFETYNGAQATLTNVILSQISTTTTNINLDPGTGYINVAPGTPPGTYTLEYQICQAASPSNCDTATDTIIVPGAVPCYKPALTAGTALPANHGITALQRANSGDSSWPGARKGAWTVLESKTKGLVINRLTDTQVAAIPASDVKEGMIVYNTTQHCLQVNIDGTPGGWKCFNNQTCPD
;
A
#
# COMPACT_ATOMS: atom_id res chain seq x y z
N MET A 1 -25.63 33.68 8.67
CA MET A 1 -24.86 33.10 9.80
C MET A 1 -23.57 32.55 9.22
N LYS A 2 -22.42 33.08 9.65
CA LYS A 2 -21.10 32.54 9.28
C LYS A 2 -20.85 31.28 10.11
N TYR A 3 -20.77 30.12 9.46
CA TYR A 3 -20.36 28.89 10.13
C TYR A 3 -18.84 28.79 10.09
N TYR A 4 -18.22 28.83 11.27
CA TYR A 4 -16.80 28.62 11.47
C TYR A 4 -16.50 27.12 11.32
N LEU A 5 -15.63 26.78 10.37
CA LEU A 5 -15.08 25.44 10.20
C LEU A 5 -14.08 25.19 11.35
N TYR A 6 -14.50 24.45 12.37
CA TYR A 6 -13.59 23.97 13.42
C TYR A 6 -12.84 22.75 12.88
N LEU A 7 -11.59 22.95 12.48
CA LEU A 7 -10.65 21.87 12.17
C LEU A 7 -10.26 21.20 13.50
N PHE A 8 -10.84 20.02 13.79
CA PHE A 8 -10.37 19.17 14.88
C PHE A 8 -9.07 18.49 14.43
N PHE A 9 -7.93 19.04 14.87
CA PHE A 9 -6.68 18.27 14.87
C PHE A 9 -6.81 17.21 15.98
N ILE A 10 -6.92 15.94 15.58
CA ILE A 10 -6.70 14.82 16.49
C ILE A 10 -5.19 14.81 16.77
N PHE A 11 -4.79 15.42 17.89
CA PHE A 11 -3.50 15.15 18.49
C PHE A 11 -3.52 13.69 18.95
N PHE A 12 -2.85 12.80 18.23
CA PHE A 12 -2.37 11.57 18.85
C PHE A 12 -1.46 12.01 19.99
N PRO A 13 -1.75 11.67 21.26
CA PRO A 13 -0.75 11.81 22.30
C PRO A 13 0.38 10.87 21.88
N PHE A 14 1.52 11.45 21.49
CA PHE A 14 2.77 10.71 21.53
C PHE A 14 2.92 10.24 22.97
N SER A 15 2.64 8.97 23.20
CA SER A 15 3.05 8.27 24.40
C SER A 15 4.56 8.38 24.44
N VAL A 16 5.09 9.38 25.16
CA VAL A 16 6.49 9.38 25.57
C VAL A 16 6.58 8.22 26.57
N SER A 17 6.75 7.00 26.07
CA SER A 17 7.04 5.87 26.95
C SER A 17 8.33 6.25 27.66
N ALA A 18 8.36 6.08 28.99
CA ALA A 18 9.60 6.24 29.71
C ALA A 18 10.60 5.23 29.11
N GLN A 19 11.72 5.74 28.59
CA GLN A 19 12.79 4.90 28.07
C GLN A 19 13.37 4.07 29.22
N CYS A 20 13.78 2.83 28.95
CA CYS A 20 14.37 1.95 29.97
C CYS A 20 13.50 1.80 31.24
N THR A 21 12.25 1.34 31.10
CA THR A 21 11.39 0.97 32.24
C THR A 21 11.68 -0.44 32.77
N GLY A 22 11.33 -0.69 34.04
CA GLY A 22 11.40 -2.06 34.62
C GLY A 22 12.79 -2.46 35.11
N CYS A 23 13.69 -1.50 35.34
CA CYS A 23 15.05 -1.73 35.81
C CYS A 23 15.06 -2.46 37.17
N THR A 24 15.66 -3.65 37.21
CA THR A 24 15.99 -4.33 38.47
C THR A 24 17.33 -3.86 39.02
N ILE A 25 18.23 -3.40 38.14
CA ILE A 25 19.57 -2.90 38.48
C ILE A 25 19.82 -1.62 37.67
N THR A 26 20.49 -0.64 38.28
CA THR A 26 20.81 0.63 37.62
C THR A 26 22.28 0.97 37.78
N ASN A 27 22.92 1.36 36.68
CA ASN A 27 24.31 1.85 36.61
C ASN A 27 25.32 1.00 37.42
N PRO A 28 25.46 -0.31 37.14
CA PRO A 28 26.49 -1.11 37.79
C PRO A 28 27.88 -0.55 37.47
N THR A 29 28.78 -0.59 38.46
CA THR A 29 30.10 0.06 38.38
C THR A 29 31.27 -0.91 38.33
N ASP A 30 31.03 -2.22 38.47
CA ASP A 30 32.08 -3.24 38.39
C ASP A 30 32.56 -3.36 36.93
N PRO A 31 33.84 -3.14 36.61
CA PRO A 31 34.35 -3.31 35.26
C PRO A 31 34.18 -4.75 34.72
N ASN A 32 34.16 -5.78 35.56
CA ASN A 32 33.95 -7.17 35.14
C ASN A 32 32.57 -7.68 35.55
N TYR A 33 31.56 -6.80 35.50
CA TYR A 33 30.21 -7.10 35.96
C TYR A 33 29.61 -8.34 35.30
N HIS A 34 29.11 -9.24 36.15
CA HIS A 34 28.21 -10.31 35.73
C HIS A 34 26.77 -9.80 35.74
N PHE A 35 26.15 -9.73 34.57
CA PHE A 35 24.74 -9.40 34.39
C PHE A 35 23.88 -10.59 34.79
N PRO A 36 23.11 -10.53 35.89
CA PRO A 36 22.46 -11.73 36.45
C PRO A 36 21.24 -12.20 35.65
N ASP A 37 20.91 -13.48 35.78
CA ASP A 37 19.75 -14.11 35.14
C ASP A 37 18.45 -13.34 35.38
N ASN A 38 17.62 -13.22 34.34
CA ASN A 38 16.28 -12.64 34.37
C ASN A 38 16.24 -11.21 34.95
N THR A 39 17.29 -10.43 34.75
CA THR A 39 17.36 -9.02 35.18
C THR A 39 17.19 -8.06 34.02
N THR A 40 16.68 -6.87 34.33
CA THR A 40 16.74 -5.70 33.44
C THR A 40 17.72 -4.70 34.04
N VAL A 41 18.86 -4.51 33.38
CA VAL A 41 19.92 -3.60 33.80
C VAL A 41 19.84 -2.32 32.97
N CYS A 42 19.63 -1.20 33.64
CA CYS A 42 19.53 0.10 32.98
C CYS A 42 20.81 0.91 33.21
N ILE A 43 21.39 1.41 32.12
CA ILE A 43 22.58 2.23 32.13
C ILE A 43 22.22 3.60 31.55
N THR A 44 22.29 4.64 32.38
CA THR A 44 21.88 6.01 32.05
C THR A 44 23.05 6.99 32.06
N THR A 45 24.25 6.52 32.37
CA THR A 45 25.49 7.30 32.37
C THR A 45 26.56 6.60 31.53
N THR A 46 27.69 7.27 31.29
CA THR A 46 28.85 6.62 30.67
C THR A 46 29.41 5.55 31.60
N THR A 47 29.51 4.31 31.10
CA THR A 47 30.00 3.16 31.85
C THR A 47 30.91 2.30 30.96
N THR A 48 32.02 1.82 31.51
CA THR A 48 32.95 0.93 30.81
C THR A 48 33.02 -0.41 31.53
N PHE A 49 32.90 -1.50 30.78
CA PHE A 49 33.13 -2.85 31.24
C PHE A 49 34.30 -3.47 30.48
N ASP A 50 35.17 -4.14 31.22
CA ASP A 50 36.31 -4.85 30.69
C ASP A 50 35.88 -6.20 30.10
N ASN A 51 35.34 -7.10 30.93
CA ASN A 51 34.93 -8.45 30.54
C ASN A 51 33.53 -8.77 31.05
N PRO A 52 32.47 -8.12 30.53
CA PRO A 52 31.12 -8.38 30.99
C PRO A 52 30.67 -9.80 30.61
N THR A 53 29.99 -10.45 31.54
CA THR A 53 29.39 -11.78 31.33
C THR A 53 27.89 -11.72 31.54
N PHE A 54 27.13 -12.51 30.78
CA PHE A 54 25.67 -12.44 30.77
C PHE A 54 25.04 -13.75 31.24
N GLY A 55 24.20 -13.66 32.27
CA GLY A 55 23.28 -14.69 32.68
C GLY A 55 22.14 -14.88 31.69
N ALA A 56 21.30 -15.88 31.93
CA ALA A 56 20.20 -16.25 31.06
C ALA A 56 19.10 -15.17 31.05
N ASN A 57 18.57 -14.85 29.87
CA ASN A 57 17.45 -13.92 29.67
C ASN A 57 17.70 -12.52 30.28
N THR A 58 18.92 -12.00 30.14
CA THR A 58 19.27 -10.69 30.66
C THR A 58 18.94 -9.60 29.65
N LYS A 59 18.30 -8.52 30.10
CA LYS A 59 18.05 -7.32 29.30
C LYS A 59 18.91 -6.15 29.75
N ILE A 60 19.53 -5.47 28.80
CA ILE A 60 20.35 -4.28 29.02
C ILE A 60 19.69 -3.13 28.27
N CYS A 61 19.30 -2.09 28.99
CA CYS A 61 18.79 -0.87 28.39
C CYS A 61 19.79 0.27 28.56
N ILE A 62 20.19 0.86 27.44
CA ILE A 62 21.13 1.97 27.37
C ILE A 62 20.32 3.22 27.07
N GLY A 63 20.16 4.07 28.08
CA GLY A 63 19.36 5.29 27.98
C GLY A 63 19.95 6.30 27.00
N THR A 64 19.12 7.23 26.52
CA THR A 64 19.57 8.31 25.63
C THR A 64 20.72 9.09 26.27
N ASN A 65 21.74 9.43 25.48
CA ASN A 65 23.00 10.08 25.91
C ASN A 65 23.91 9.24 26.82
N ALA A 66 23.53 8.01 27.21
CA ALA A 66 24.43 7.10 27.89
C ALA A 66 25.43 6.52 26.87
N LEU A 67 26.65 6.22 27.33
CA LEU A 67 27.69 5.56 26.55
C LEU A 67 28.17 4.33 27.29
N VAL A 68 27.90 3.15 26.75
CA VAL A 68 28.42 1.89 27.26
C VAL A 68 29.58 1.45 26.39
N ILE A 69 30.72 1.16 27.03
CA ILE A 69 31.91 0.66 26.35
C ILE A 69 32.21 -0.74 26.86
N PHE A 70 32.25 -1.72 25.96
CA PHE A 70 32.79 -3.06 26.23
C PHE A 70 34.20 -3.14 25.64
N GLN A 71 35.19 -3.35 26.50
CA GLN A 71 36.60 -3.35 26.09
C GLN A 71 36.99 -4.67 25.43
N ASN A 72 36.43 -5.80 25.88
CA ASN A 72 36.72 -7.13 25.36
C ASN A 72 35.44 -7.84 24.88
N ASN A 73 35.58 -9.11 24.49
CA ASN A 73 34.46 -9.95 24.04
C ASN A 73 33.41 -10.13 25.13
N ILE A 74 32.18 -10.37 24.68
CA ILE A 74 31.06 -10.73 25.55
C ILE A 74 30.88 -12.24 25.57
N SER A 75 30.64 -12.79 26.77
CA SER A 75 30.25 -14.20 26.92
C SER A 75 28.90 -14.29 27.62
N GLY A 76 28.06 -15.23 27.19
CA GLY A 76 26.81 -15.51 27.89
C GLY A 76 26.48 -16.99 27.87
N VAL A 77 25.28 -17.31 28.36
CA VAL A 77 24.77 -18.68 28.40
C VAL A 77 24.28 -19.08 27.01
N SER A 78 24.75 -20.23 26.51
CA SER A 78 24.29 -20.78 25.23
C SER A 78 22.78 -21.04 25.26
N ASN A 79 22.08 -20.71 24.16
CA ASN A 79 20.62 -20.81 24.02
C ASN A 79 19.81 -19.94 24.98
N ALA A 80 20.41 -18.89 25.56
CA ALA A 80 19.69 -17.92 26.36
C ALA A 80 19.91 -16.51 25.76
N PRO A 81 18.84 -15.83 25.31
CA PRO A 81 18.98 -14.53 24.67
C PRO A 81 19.46 -13.46 25.63
N VAL A 82 20.38 -12.63 25.13
CA VAL A 82 20.76 -11.35 25.75
C VAL A 82 20.11 -10.23 24.95
N PHE A 83 19.28 -9.44 25.62
CA PHE A 83 18.54 -8.35 25.01
C PHE A 83 19.27 -7.03 25.18
N PHE A 84 19.41 -6.26 24.11
CA PHE A 84 19.98 -4.92 24.13
C PHE A 84 18.99 -3.90 23.56
N ASP A 85 18.48 -3.02 24.41
CA ASP A 85 17.72 -1.84 24.00
C ASP A 85 18.66 -0.63 23.99
N VAL A 86 19.03 -0.16 22.80
CA VAL A 86 20.05 0.87 22.62
C VAL A 86 19.40 2.18 22.19
N HIS A 87 19.14 3.09 23.14
CA HIS A 87 18.76 4.48 22.86
C HIS A 87 19.95 5.44 22.87
N GLY A 88 21.01 5.10 23.62
CA GLY A 88 22.29 5.83 23.66
C GLY A 88 23.34 5.25 22.71
N SER A 89 24.58 5.14 23.17
CA SER A 89 25.68 4.56 22.40
C SER A 89 26.22 3.29 23.06
N LEU A 90 26.35 2.22 22.27
CA LEU A 90 27.03 0.98 22.64
C LEU A 90 28.29 0.83 21.79
N VAL A 91 29.44 0.79 22.44
CA VAL A 91 30.73 0.69 21.78
C VAL A 91 31.43 -0.59 22.19
N PHE A 92 31.84 -1.38 21.21
CA PHE A 92 32.85 -2.42 21.39
C PHE A 92 34.18 -1.84 20.95
N ASN A 93 35.16 -1.76 21.84
CA ASN A 93 36.43 -1.08 21.55
C ASN A 93 37.31 -1.85 20.56
N GLN A 94 37.04 -3.13 20.37
CA GLN A 94 37.72 -4.04 19.45
C GLN A 94 36.70 -4.84 18.63
N ALA A 95 37.20 -5.71 17.74
CA ALA A 95 36.36 -6.75 17.14
C ALA A 95 35.72 -7.60 18.24
N THR A 96 34.45 -7.94 18.07
CA THR A 96 33.65 -8.66 19.06
C THR A 96 33.15 -9.97 18.48
N THR A 97 33.11 -11.01 19.32
CA THR A 97 32.44 -12.28 19.03
C THR A 97 31.41 -12.54 20.10
N THR A 98 30.15 -12.75 19.69
CA THR A 98 29.02 -12.89 20.63
C THR A 98 28.65 -14.35 20.80
N VAL A 99 29.01 -14.93 21.96
CA VAL A 99 28.82 -16.36 22.23
C VAL A 99 27.36 -16.70 22.64
N ALA A 100 26.58 -15.69 23.00
CA ALA A 100 25.16 -15.84 23.32
C ALA A 100 24.26 -15.47 22.13
N ASP A 101 23.04 -16.00 22.17
CA ASP A 101 21.93 -15.54 21.34
C ASP A 101 21.68 -14.05 21.62
N LEU A 102 21.52 -13.26 20.57
CA LEU A 102 21.37 -11.81 20.68
C LEU A 102 19.98 -11.36 20.23
N ASP A 103 19.34 -10.48 20.98
CA ASP A 103 18.22 -9.68 20.49
C ASP A 103 18.54 -8.20 20.71
N VAL A 104 18.92 -7.50 19.65
CA VAL A 104 19.39 -6.12 19.70
C VAL A 104 18.37 -5.23 19.01
N HIS A 105 17.83 -4.26 19.74
CA HIS A 105 17.03 -3.18 19.19
C HIS A 105 17.77 -1.86 19.37
N ILE A 106 18.23 -1.30 18.24
CA ILE A 106 18.82 0.02 18.17
C ILE A 106 17.70 0.98 17.77
N TYR A 107 17.31 1.85 18.70
CA TYR A 107 16.28 2.86 18.44
C TYR A 107 16.84 3.98 17.56
N ASP A 108 15.97 4.86 17.05
CA ASP A 108 16.33 5.99 16.18
C ASP A 108 17.44 6.91 16.72
N THR A 109 17.52 7.11 18.04
CA THR A 109 18.61 7.86 18.69
C THR A 109 19.85 7.02 19.01
N GLY A 110 19.74 5.71 18.87
CA GLY A 110 20.74 4.72 19.24
C GLY A 110 21.91 4.64 18.27
N THR A 111 23.07 4.24 18.77
CA THR A 111 24.24 3.95 17.94
C THR A 111 25.03 2.76 18.46
N ILE A 112 25.43 1.86 17.55
CA ILE A 112 26.41 0.80 17.81
C ILE A 112 27.68 1.07 17.00
N ILE A 113 28.84 0.96 17.65
CA ILE A 113 30.16 1.08 17.01
C ILE A 113 31.03 -0.09 17.44
N VAL A 114 31.66 -0.78 16.48
CA VAL A 114 32.60 -1.88 16.78
C VAL A 114 33.99 -1.54 16.25
N GLY A 115 35.01 -1.60 17.11
CA GLY A 115 36.41 -1.30 16.77
C GLY A 115 36.59 0.04 16.06
N GLY A 116 35.91 1.10 16.56
CA GLY A 116 35.92 2.42 15.92
C GLY A 116 35.27 2.46 14.52
N GLY A 117 34.39 1.51 14.21
CA GLY A 117 33.74 1.35 12.90
C GLY A 117 34.50 0.42 11.95
N ASN A 118 35.62 -0.17 12.37
CA ASN A 118 36.42 -1.08 11.55
C ASN A 118 36.59 -2.47 12.18
N GLY A 119 36.04 -2.69 13.38
CA GLY A 119 36.08 -3.98 14.05
C GLY A 119 35.03 -4.95 13.52
N ASN A 120 35.37 -6.24 13.48
CA ASN A 120 34.42 -7.29 13.10
C ASN A 120 33.38 -7.50 14.19
N MET A 121 32.13 -7.64 13.81
CA MET A 121 31.05 -8.16 14.65
C MET A 121 30.76 -9.59 14.20
N ASN A 122 31.26 -10.57 14.97
CA ASN A 122 31.04 -11.99 14.72
C ASN A 122 29.89 -12.48 15.60
N ILE A 123 28.78 -12.83 14.98
CA ILE A 123 27.57 -13.29 15.65
C ILE A 123 27.54 -14.81 15.58
N VAL A 124 27.71 -15.48 16.72
CA VAL A 124 27.79 -16.96 16.79
C VAL A 124 26.75 -17.59 17.72
N GLY A 125 25.85 -16.79 18.30
CA GLY A 125 24.63 -17.29 18.94
C GLY A 125 23.78 -18.07 17.94
N GLN A 126 22.99 -19.03 18.40
CA GLN A 126 22.15 -19.85 17.52
C GLN A 126 20.96 -19.08 16.99
N ASN A 127 20.34 -18.19 17.78
CA ASN A 127 19.22 -17.37 17.35
C ASN A 127 19.56 -15.90 17.59
N ASN A 128 19.64 -15.11 16.53
CA ASN A 128 20.00 -13.71 16.63
C ASN A 128 19.00 -12.82 15.90
N ARG A 129 18.68 -11.70 16.52
CA ARG A 129 17.81 -10.67 15.98
C ARG A 129 18.45 -9.30 16.15
N ILE A 130 18.48 -8.54 15.07
CA ILE A 130 18.92 -7.15 15.05
C ILE A 130 17.82 -6.32 14.40
N VAL A 131 17.26 -5.37 15.13
CA VAL A 131 16.40 -4.31 14.61
C VAL A 131 17.13 -2.99 14.73
N ASN A 132 17.37 -2.34 13.61
CA ASN A 132 18.11 -1.08 13.56
C ASN A 132 17.25 0.06 13.04
N GLU A 133 16.85 0.98 13.91
CA GLU A 133 16.26 2.27 13.54
C GLU A 133 17.29 3.41 13.61
N GLY A 134 18.39 3.21 14.35
CA GLY A 134 19.47 4.17 14.53
C GLY A 134 20.65 3.95 13.58
N ILE A 135 21.86 3.94 14.14
CA ILE A 135 23.12 3.84 13.38
C ILE A 135 23.96 2.65 13.86
N ILE A 136 24.43 1.83 12.92
CA ILE A 136 25.43 0.79 13.17
C ILE A 136 26.67 1.09 12.32
N ASN A 137 27.85 1.14 12.94
CA ASN A 137 29.14 1.28 12.26
C ASN A 137 30.08 0.12 12.64
N ILE A 138 30.42 -0.71 11.66
CA ILE A 138 31.21 -1.93 11.87
C ILE A 138 32.19 -2.16 10.70
N GLY A 139 33.23 -2.94 10.96
CA GLY A 139 34.15 -3.40 9.91
C GLY A 139 33.50 -4.51 9.10
N VAL A 140 33.49 -5.72 9.63
CA VAL A 140 32.87 -6.90 9.01
C VAL A 140 31.66 -7.32 9.82
N LEU A 141 30.55 -7.65 9.14
CA LEU A 141 29.43 -8.37 9.74
C LEU A 141 29.57 -9.85 9.37
N GLN A 142 29.84 -10.69 10.36
CA GLN A 142 30.05 -12.12 10.16
C GLN A 142 29.00 -12.90 10.96
N PHE A 143 28.24 -13.75 10.27
CA PHE A 143 27.38 -14.74 10.91
C PHE A 143 28.11 -16.07 11.01
N GLY A 144 27.99 -16.75 12.15
CA GLY A 144 28.58 -18.06 12.40
C GLY A 144 27.82 -19.19 11.72
N ASP A 145 28.44 -20.38 11.64
CA ASP A 145 27.77 -21.60 11.17
C ASP A 145 26.62 -22.00 12.10
N ASN A 146 25.56 -22.59 11.54
CA ASN A 146 24.39 -23.10 12.28
C ASN A 146 23.71 -22.02 13.14
N THR A 147 23.55 -20.83 12.58
CA THR A 147 22.87 -19.70 13.22
C THR A 147 21.63 -19.31 12.41
N ASP A 148 20.56 -18.97 13.10
CA ASP A 148 19.37 -18.35 12.53
C ASP A 148 19.41 -16.87 12.86
N ASN A 149 19.44 -16.03 11.83
CA ASN A 149 19.65 -14.59 11.98
C ASN A 149 18.53 -13.81 11.31
N ILE A 150 18.00 -12.84 12.03
CA ILE A 150 17.05 -11.86 11.52
C ILE A 150 17.71 -10.49 11.65
N VAL A 151 17.86 -9.78 10.53
CA VAL A 151 18.32 -8.39 10.50
C VAL A 151 17.28 -7.53 9.81
N ASP A 152 16.68 -6.59 10.53
CA ASP A 152 15.69 -5.65 10.01
C ASP A 152 16.19 -4.21 10.17
N ASN A 153 16.64 -3.61 9.07
CA ASN A 153 17.28 -2.30 9.04
C ASN A 153 16.32 -1.21 8.54
N TYR A 154 15.88 -0.33 9.43
CA TYR A 154 15.14 0.91 9.17
C TYR A 154 16.05 2.15 9.11
N GLY A 155 17.19 2.11 9.81
CA GLY A 155 18.14 3.20 9.94
C GLY A 155 19.37 3.05 9.03
N THR A 156 20.52 3.47 9.54
CA THR A 156 21.80 3.43 8.79
C THR A 156 22.68 2.28 9.27
N LEU A 157 23.12 1.44 8.34
CA LEU A 157 24.09 0.38 8.59
C LEU A 157 25.32 0.57 7.68
N ASN A 158 26.44 0.94 8.29
CA ASN A 158 27.71 1.17 7.61
C ASN A 158 28.67 0.03 7.92
N ILE A 159 29.14 -0.63 6.87
CA ILE A 159 30.02 -1.80 6.92
C ILE A 159 31.27 -1.49 6.10
N ASN A 160 32.37 -1.20 6.79
CA ASN A 160 33.64 -0.81 6.15
C ASN A 160 34.39 -1.98 5.50
N GLY A 161 33.92 -3.20 5.70
CA GLY A 161 34.43 -4.44 5.14
C GLY A 161 33.29 -5.27 4.55
N ASN A 162 33.28 -6.57 4.84
CA ASN A 162 32.37 -7.52 4.20
C ASN A 162 31.10 -7.78 5.02
N ILE A 163 30.06 -8.26 4.35
CA ILE A 163 29.01 -9.07 4.98
C ILE A 163 29.25 -10.52 4.58
N ASN A 164 29.43 -11.38 5.57
CA ASN A 164 29.69 -12.80 5.36
C ASN A 164 28.60 -13.62 6.04
N MET A 165 27.77 -14.26 5.22
CA MET A 165 26.86 -15.31 5.68
C MET A 165 27.62 -16.64 5.68
N SER A 166 27.41 -17.45 6.71
CA SER A 166 28.00 -18.79 6.79
C SER A 166 27.28 -19.76 5.86
N ASN A 167 27.84 -20.93 5.57
CA ASN A 167 27.28 -21.82 4.55
C ASN A 167 26.05 -22.63 5.02
N SER A 168 25.82 -22.74 6.33
CA SER A 168 24.75 -23.56 6.92
C SER A 168 23.71 -22.76 7.73
N ALA A 169 23.81 -21.42 7.73
CA ALA A 169 22.92 -20.54 8.47
C ALA A 169 21.80 -19.97 7.58
N MET A 170 20.60 -19.83 8.14
CA MET A 170 19.57 -18.99 7.54
C MET A 170 19.73 -17.55 8.05
N THR A 171 19.93 -16.61 7.13
CA THR A 171 19.89 -15.18 7.43
C THR A 171 18.77 -14.52 6.64
N GLN A 172 17.83 -13.96 7.37
CA GLN A 172 16.75 -13.12 6.85
C GLN A 172 17.19 -11.68 6.99
N PHE A 173 17.64 -11.07 5.90
CA PHE A 173 18.17 -9.72 5.92
C PHE A 173 17.24 -8.78 5.17
N ARG A 174 16.57 -7.87 5.87
CA ARG A 174 15.70 -6.86 5.29
C ARG A 174 16.24 -5.45 5.51
N ASN A 175 16.34 -4.70 4.43
CA ASN A 175 16.53 -3.26 4.43
C ASN A 175 15.20 -2.58 4.10
N GLN A 176 14.63 -1.89 5.07
CA GLN A 176 13.33 -1.23 4.96
C GLN A 176 13.38 0.02 4.10
N LYS A 177 12.22 0.58 3.76
CA LYS A 177 12.09 1.75 2.86
C LYS A 177 12.95 2.95 3.28
N THR A 178 13.07 3.21 4.58
CA THR A 178 13.89 4.29 5.15
C THR A 178 15.35 3.89 5.34
N GLY A 179 15.64 2.59 5.25
CA GLY A 179 16.94 2.01 5.57
C GLY A 179 17.99 2.31 4.50
N SER A 180 19.20 2.60 4.98
CA SER A 180 20.38 2.80 4.15
C SER A 180 21.48 1.84 4.59
N ILE A 181 22.02 1.09 3.64
CA ILE A 181 23.14 0.17 3.86
C ILE A 181 24.30 0.57 2.96
N SER A 182 25.47 0.78 3.56
CA SER A 182 26.72 1.00 2.85
C SER A 182 27.68 -0.15 3.14
N ILE A 183 28.21 -0.76 2.09
CA ILE A 183 29.18 -1.87 2.19
C ILE A 183 30.41 -1.47 1.37
N LEU A 184 31.58 -1.37 2.01
CA LEU A 184 32.81 -1.07 1.28
C LEU A 184 33.49 -2.34 0.73
N GLY A 185 33.37 -3.46 1.44
CA GLY A 185 33.88 -4.77 1.03
C GLY A 185 32.88 -5.60 0.23
N ASN A 186 33.16 -6.89 0.12
CA ASN A 186 32.34 -7.85 -0.62
C ASN A 186 31.14 -8.34 0.22
N TYR A 187 30.11 -8.77 -0.49
CA TYR A 187 29.00 -9.50 0.09
C TYR A 187 29.05 -10.97 -0.33
N SER A 188 28.91 -11.89 0.63
CA SER A 188 28.80 -13.33 0.38
C SER A 188 27.59 -13.92 1.07
N ASN A 189 26.70 -14.53 0.27
CA ASN A 189 25.48 -15.19 0.71
C ASN A 189 25.66 -16.72 0.80
N ASN A 190 24.57 -17.45 1.07
CA ASN A 190 24.44 -18.91 1.00
C ASN A 190 23.10 -19.33 0.38
N GLU A 191 22.89 -20.63 0.15
CA GLU A 191 21.70 -21.16 -0.54
C GLU A 191 20.38 -21.00 0.23
N GLN A 192 20.43 -20.79 1.54
CA GLN A 192 19.24 -20.74 2.40
C GLN A 192 18.83 -19.31 2.76
N SER A 193 19.71 -18.35 2.53
CA SER A 193 19.56 -16.98 2.99
C SER A 193 18.99 -16.09 1.88
N PHE A 194 18.14 -15.16 2.30
CA PHE A 194 17.54 -14.21 1.39
C PHE A 194 17.73 -12.80 1.89
N TYR A 195 17.84 -11.91 0.91
CA TYR A 195 18.15 -10.53 1.10
C TYR A 195 17.08 -9.68 0.45
N LEU A 196 16.41 -8.87 1.25
CA LEU A 196 15.33 -8.00 0.83
C LEU A 196 15.76 -6.55 0.94
N ASN A 197 15.68 -5.82 -0.17
CA ASN A 197 15.92 -4.39 -0.21
C ASN A 197 14.68 -3.61 -0.61
N CYS A 198 14.25 -2.70 0.25
CA CYS A 198 13.20 -1.73 -0.02
C CYS A 198 13.70 -0.28 0.07
N GLY A 199 14.81 -0.07 0.78
CA GLY A 199 15.48 1.22 0.89
C GLY A 199 16.63 1.34 -0.11
N THR A 200 17.77 1.81 0.38
CA THR A 200 18.98 1.98 -0.44
C THR A 200 20.12 1.09 0.02
N ILE A 201 20.74 0.38 -0.93
CA ILE A 201 22.00 -0.32 -0.73
C ILE A 201 23.01 0.22 -1.71
N ASN A 202 24.17 0.60 -1.17
CA ASN A 202 25.32 1.00 -1.94
C ASN A 202 26.52 0.16 -1.51
N SER A 203 26.90 -0.79 -2.36
CA SER A 203 28.15 -1.53 -2.21
C SER A 203 29.22 -0.97 -3.13
N ALA A 204 30.42 -0.75 -2.60
CA ALA A 204 31.58 -0.37 -3.40
C ALA A 204 32.20 -1.57 -4.15
N SER A 205 31.83 -2.81 -3.78
CA SER A 205 32.38 -4.04 -4.35
C SER A 205 31.27 -4.92 -4.97
N GLY A 206 31.61 -6.16 -5.32
CA GLY A 206 30.68 -7.13 -5.90
C GLY A 206 29.81 -7.85 -4.86
N PHE A 207 28.83 -8.60 -5.37
CA PHE A 207 27.94 -9.46 -4.59
C PHE A 207 28.03 -10.91 -5.08
N ASN A 208 28.28 -11.85 -4.17
CA ASN A 208 28.21 -13.28 -4.41
C ASN A 208 26.92 -13.84 -3.83
N ILE A 209 26.02 -14.33 -4.69
CA ILE A 209 24.69 -14.83 -4.28
C ILE A 209 24.74 -16.27 -3.81
N ASN A 210 25.70 -17.09 -4.27
CA ASN A 210 25.94 -18.46 -3.76
C ASN A 210 24.66 -19.29 -3.52
N GLY A 211 23.69 -19.20 -4.44
CA GLY A 211 22.42 -19.93 -4.41
C GLY A 211 21.30 -19.30 -3.59
N GLY A 212 21.55 -18.17 -2.94
CA GLY A 212 20.54 -17.43 -2.19
C GLY A 212 19.62 -16.58 -3.06
N LYS A 213 18.78 -15.78 -2.40
CA LYS A 213 17.74 -14.98 -3.07
C LYS A 213 17.89 -13.49 -2.77
N ILE A 214 17.77 -12.63 -3.79
CA ILE A 214 17.64 -11.18 -3.64
C ILE A 214 16.26 -10.75 -4.12
N ILE A 215 15.55 -9.99 -3.29
CA ILE A 215 14.36 -9.24 -3.70
C ILE A 215 14.68 -7.75 -3.56
N ASN A 216 14.56 -7.00 -4.64
CA ASN A 216 14.80 -5.56 -4.64
C ASN A 216 13.54 -4.80 -5.08
N THR A 217 12.96 -4.01 -4.18
CA THR A 217 11.87 -3.06 -4.45
C THR A 217 12.33 -1.60 -4.32
N GLY A 218 13.53 -1.38 -3.77
CA GLY A 218 14.19 -0.08 -3.62
C GLY A 218 15.33 0.14 -4.63
N THR A 219 16.41 0.76 -4.16
CA THR A 219 17.63 1.02 -4.95
C THR A 219 18.77 0.14 -4.47
N PHE A 220 19.31 -0.68 -5.38
CA PHE A 220 20.46 -1.53 -5.16
C PHE A 220 21.58 -1.13 -6.12
N THR A 221 22.74 -0.76 -5.59
CA THR A 221 23.93 -0.45 -6.38
C THR A 221 25.14 -1.26 -5.91
N ALA A 222 25.88 -1.81 -6.87
CA ALA A 222 27.11 -2.56 -6.63
C ALA A 222 28.25 -2.06 -7.52
N GLY A 223 29.40 -1.78 -6.92
CA GLY A 223 30.61 -1.32 -7.61
C GLY A 223 31.42 -2.41 -8.32
N GLY A 224 30.99 -3.68 -8.22
CA GLY A 224 31.69 -4.82 -8.82
C GLY A 224 30.74 -5.89 -9.34
N ASP A 225 31.31 -7.05 -9.68
CA ASP A 225 30.58 -8.16 -10.28
C ASP A 225 29.45 -8.69 -9.39
N ILE A 226 28.38 -9.14 -10.02
CA ILE A 226 27.30 -9.91 -9.39
C ILE A 226 27.49 -11.37 -9.80
N ASN A 227 27.90 -12.20 -8.86
CA ASN A 227 28.14 -13.62 -9.10
C ASN A 227 26.93 -14.45 -8.65
N LEU A 228 26.21 -15.00 -9.63
CA LEU A 228 25.12 -15.95 -9.43
C LEU A 228 25.70 -17.36 -9.28
N SER A 229 26.57 -17.60 -8.29
CA SER A 229 27.13 -18.93 -7.98
C SER A 229 26.14 -19.80 -7.19
N GLY A 230 26.47 -21.06 -6.89
CA GLY A 230 25.59 -21.99 -6.14
C GLY A 230 24.48 -22.62 -7.00
N ASN A 231 23.63 -23.45 -6.40
CA ASN A 231 22.66 -24.25 -7.18
C ASN A 231 21.35 -23.51 -7.55
N SER A 232 20.98 -22.46 -6.82
CA SER A 232 19.64 -21.86 -6.88
C SER A 232 19.62 -20.33 -6.77
N SER A 233 20.56 -19.63 -7.39
CA SER A 233 20.63 -18.16 -7.26
C SER A 233 19.40 -17.48 -7.87
N GLU A 234 18.74 -16.61 -7.11
CA GLU A 234 17.54 -15.90 -7.54
C GLU A 234 17.67 -14.38 -7.33
N ILE A 235 17.28 -13.59 -8.34
CA ILE A 235 17.10 -12.14 -8.23
C ILE A 235 15.71 -11.77 -8.74
N TYR A 236 14.93 -11.07 -7.91
CA TYR A 236 13.68 -10.43 -8.28
C TYR A 236 13.84 -8.93 -8.13
N ASN A 237 13.82 -8.20 -9.25
CA ASN A 237 13.91 -6.75 -9.26
C ASN A 237 12.58 -6.09 -9.64
N PHE A 238 12.03 -5.33 -8.70
CA PHE A 238 10.86 -4.47 -8.83
C PHE A 238 11.23 -2.97 -8.68
N GLY A 239 12.50 -2.66 -8.42
CA GLY A 239 13.01 -1.30 -8.23
C GLY A 239 14.14 -0.97 -9.20
N VAL A 240 15.17 -0.30 -8.69
CA VAL A 240 16.41 -0.02 -9.43
C VAL A 240 17.50 -0.97 -8.95
N PHE A 241 18.01 -1.79 -9.86
CA PHE A 241 19.17 -2.64 -9.62
C PHE A 241 20.28 -2.23 -10.57
N SER A 242 21.46 -1.91 -10.04
CA SER A 242 22.60 -1.53 -10.86
C SER A 242 23.91 -2.13 -10.38
N SER A 243 24.75 -2.51 -11.34
CA SER A 243 26.13 -2.91 -11.09
C SER A 243 27.06 -2.35 -12.17
N THR A 244 28.25 -1.89 -11.77
CA THR A 244 29.31 -1.52 -12.72
C THR A 244 30.12 -2.72 -13.21
N GLY A 245 29.96 -3.88 -12.58
CA GLY A 245 30.62 -5.13 -12.95
C GLY A 245 29.77 -6.01 -13.86
N ASN A 246 30.32 -7.18 -14.16
CA ASN A 246 29.63 -8.24 -14.90
C ASN A 246 28.67 -8.99 -13.98
N MET A 247 27.58 -9.47 -14.55
CA MET A 247 26.76 -10.50 -13.95
C MET A 247 27.24 -11.86 -14.48
N ASN A 248 27.88 -12.64 -13.61
CA ASN A 248 28.47 -13.93 -13.94
C ASN A 248 27.57 -15.05 -13.44
N ASN A 249 27.09 -15.88 -14.36
CA ASN A 249 26.22 -16.99 -14.06
C ASN A 249 26.96 -18.33 -14.25
N ALA A 250 27.10 -19.07 -13.14
CA ALA A 250 27.70 -20.39 -13.10
C ALA A 250 26.68 -21.57 -13.15
N PRO A 251 25.48 -21.50 -12.53
CA PRO A 251 24.50 -22.59 -12.57
C PRO A 251 23.72 -22.67 -13.88
N ALA A 252 23.11 -23.84 -14.08
CA ALA A 252 22.15 -24.05 -15.15
C ALA A 252 20.82 -23.31 -14.91
N ASP A 253 20.44 -23.05 -13.65
CA ASP A 253 19.04 -22.74 -13.30
C ASP A 253 18.85 -21.46 -12.46
N ALA A 254 19.74 -20.47 -12.53
CA ALA A 254 19.49 -19.19 -11.86
C ALA A 254 18.23 -18.49 -12.43
N ILE A 255 17.50 -17.79 -11.57
CA ILE A 255 16.32 -17.01 -11.97
C ILE A 255 16.67 -15.53 -11.88
N LEU A 256 16.52 -14.83 -13.00
CA LEU A 256 16.56 -13.37 -13.03
C LEU A 256 15.21 -12.84 -13.46
N TYR A 257 14.42 -12.37 -12.51
CA TYR A 257 13.15 -11.70 -12.75
C TYR A 257 13.33 -10.18 -12.67
N ASN A 258 12.81 -9.47 -13.67
CA ASN A 258 12.85 -8.01 -13.70
C ASN A 258 11.52 -7.41 -14.16
N GLU A 259 10.94 -6.56 -13.31
CA GLU A 259 9.84 -5.64 -13.61
C GLU A 259 10.28 -4.16 -13.46
N GLY A 260 11.46 -3.94 -12.87
CA GLY A 260 12.01 -2.61 -12.67
C GLY A 260 13.06 -2.20 -13.72
N ARG A 261 14.01 -1.37 -13.29
CA ARG A 261 15.19 -0.99 -14.07
C ARG A 261 16.40 -1.79 -13.62
N PHE A 262 17.07 -2.43 -14.58
CA PHE A 262 18.21 -3.30 -14.34
C PHE A 262 19.40 -2.87 -15.21
N LEU A 263 20.47 -2.39 -14.60
CA LEU A 263 21.64 -1.84 -15.29
C LEU A 263 22.90 -2.62 -14.92
N ILE A 264 23.58 -3.23 -15.89
CA ILE A 264 24.82 -4.00 -15.65
C ILE A 264 25.85 -3.78 -16.75
N ASN A 265 27.11 -4.11 -16.50
CA ASN A 265 28.12 -4.07 -17.58
C ASN A 265 27.81 -5.13 -18.65
N GLN A 266 27.65 -6.39 -18.23
CA GLN A 266 27.38 -7.52 -19.10
C GLN A 266 26.66 -8.61 -18.32
N TYR A 267 25.79 -9.38 -18.97
CA TYR A 267 25.38 -10.69 -18.47
C TYR A 267 26.14 -11.78 -19.21
N GLN A 268 26.76 -12.72 -18.50
CA GLN A 268 27.52 -13.81 -19.11
C GLN A 268 27.41 -15.14 -18.35
N GLY A 269 27.33 -16.24 -19.11
CA GLY A 269 27.44 -17.61 -18.59
C GLY A 269 26.11 -18.30 -18.28
N GLY A 270 26.20 -19.62 -18.09
CA GLY A 270 25.12 -20.53 -17.70
C GLY A 270 23.87 -20.51 -18.59
N ASN A 271 22.77 -21.09 -18.07
CA ASN A 271 21.49 -21.22 -18.78
C ASN A 271 20.32 -20.51 -18.05
N ALA A 272 20.61 -19.51 -17.21
CA ALA A 272 19.59 -18.82 -16.44
C ALA A 272 18.50 -18.24 -17.34
N ALA A 273 17.26 -18.38 -16.90
CA ALA A 273 16.13 -17.75 -17.56
C ALA A 273 16.00 -16.29 -17.10
N ILE A 274 15.84 -15.38 -18.06
CA ILE A 274 15.62 -13.96 -17.80
C ILE A 274 14.14 -13.68 -17.99
N HIS A 275 13.42 -13.55 -16.89
CA HIS A 275 11.98 -13.39 -16.86
C HIS A 275 11.57 -11.94 -16.73
N GLY A 276 10.58 -11.54 -17.52
CA GLY A 276 9.83 -10.32 -17.28
C GLY A 276 8.45 -10.62 -16.68
N PRO A 277 7.64 -9.58 -16.44
CA PRO A 277 6.30 -9.74 -15.89
C PRO A 277 5.39 -10.52 -16.84
N ALA A 278 4.47 -11.32 -16.30
CA ALA A 278 3.49 -12.06 -17.11
C ALA A 278 2.48 -11.15 -17.80
N SER A 279 2.04 -10.07 -17.13
CA SER A 279 1.10 -9.09 -17.69
C SER A 279 1.78 -8.16 -18.69
N ALA A 280 1.13 -7.93 -19.84
CA ALA A 280 1.58 -6.95 -20.84
C ALA A 280 1.41 -5.48 -20.42
N SER A 281 0.66 -5.22 -19.34
CA SER A 281 0.55 -3.88 -18.73
C SER A 281 1.78 -3.48 -17.92
N LYS A 282 2.72 -4.41 -17.74
CA LYS A 282 4.00 -4.24 -17.05
C LYS A 282 5.14 -4.57 -18.01
N LYS A 283 6.33 -4.01 -17.78
CA LYS A 283 7.52 -4.30 -18.59
C LYS A 283 8.79 -4.10 -17.76
N GLY A 284 9.72 -5.06 -17.84
CA GLY A 284 11.05 -4.95 -17.22
C GLY A 284 12.06 -4.33 -18.19
N TYR A 285 12.97 -3.50 -17.67
CA TYR A 285 13.94 -2.75 -18.46
C TYR A 285 15.37 -3.16 -18.14
N PHE A 286 16.10 -3.62 -19.14
CA PHE A 286 17.50 -3.99 -19.05
C PHE A 286 18.39 -3.02 -19.84
N GLU A 287 19.40 -2.47 -19.19
CA GLU A 287 20.44 -1.63 -19.77
C GLU A 287 21.80 -2.33 -19.63
N VAL A 288 22.51 -2.53 -20.75
CA VAL A 288 23.79 -3.26 -20.76
C VAL A 288 24.89 -2.52 -21.53
N GLN A 289 26.11 -2.53 -21.00
CA GLN A 289 27.30 -1.93 -21.62
C GLN A 289 28.06 -2.87 -22.59
N ASN A 290 27.86 -4.19 -22.46
CA ASN A 290 28.37 -5.21 -23.39
C ASN A 290 27.24 -6.16 -23.76
N PRO A 291 27.33 -6.86 -24.92
CA PRO A 291 26.30 -7.81 -25.32
C PRO A 291 26.11 -8.91 -24.29
N ILE A 292 24.87 -9.30 -24.06
CA ILE A 292 24.50 -10.45 -23.23
C ILE A 292 25.00 -11.72 -23.91
N GLN A 293 25.71 -12.56 -23.15
CA GLN A 293 26.28 -13.83 -23.59
C GLN A 293 25.60 -14.98 -22.87
N VAL A 294 24.67 -15.64 -23.56
CA VAL A 294 23.85 -16.73 -23.05
C VAL A 294 23.74 -17.86 -24.07
N ASN A 295 23.53 -19.08 -23.59
CA ASN A 295 23.20 -20.22 -24.46
C ASN A 295 21.68 -20.26 -24.74
N ASN A 296 21.10 -21.44 -24.99
CA ASN A 296 19.69 -21.63 -25.32
C ASN A 296 18.75 -21.35 -24.12
N VAL A 297 18.68 -20.10 -23.67
CA VAL A 297 17.85 -19.64 -22.54
C VAL A 297 16.55 -19.00 -23.03
N SER A 298 15.52 -19.03 -22.20
CA SER A 298 14.29 -18.27 -22.46
C SER A 298 14.40 -16.85 -21.93
N ILE A 299 13.98 -15.88 -22.73
CA ILE A 299 13.99 -14.45 -22.35
C ILE A 299 12.61 -13.85 -22.56
N GLY A 300 12.08 -13.20 -21.52
CA GLY A 300 10.77 -12.55 -21.51
C GLY A 300 9.75 -13.26 -20.61
N PRO A 301 8.44 -13.07 -20.83
CA PRO A 301 7.84 -12.08 -21.74
C PRO A 301 8.02 -10.64 -21.23
N ASN A 302 7.57 -9.66 -22.00
CA ASN A 302 7.44 -8.25 -21.57
C ASN A 302 8.73 -7.62 -21.02
N LEU A 303 9.83 -7.75 -21.76
CA LEU A 303 11.11 -7.10 -21.45
C LEU A 303 11.48 -6.08 -22.51
N ASP A 304 12.28 -5.08 -22.14
CA ASP A 304 12.97 -4.18 -23.05
C ASP A 304 14.47 -4.23 -22.78
N PHE A 305 15.26 -4.30 -23.86
CA PHE A 305 16.72 -4.32 -23.77
C PHE A 305 17.34 -3.13 -24.49
N LYS A 306 18.25 -2.45 -23.80
CA LYS A 306 18.99 -1.31 -24.33
C LYS A 306 20.48 -1.51 -24.18
N ARG A 307 21.22 -1.23 -25.25
CA ARG A 307 22.68 -1.06 -25.22
C ARG A 307 23.00 0.37 -24.84
N ASN A 308 23.86 0.58 -23.83
CA ASN A 308 24.30 1.93 -23.46
C ASN A 308 25.14 2.62 -24.53
N SER A 309 25.69 1.84 -25.47
CA SER A 309 26.41 2.33 -26.63
C SER A 309 26.03 1.53 -27.87
N GLY A 310 25.84 2.23 -28.99
CA GLY A 310 25.45 1.63 -30.27
C GLY A 310 23.96 1.29 -30.38
N PRO A 311 23.53 0.69 -31.50
CA PRO A 311 22.13 0.35 -31.74
C PRO A 311 21.67 -0.84 -30.87
N SER A 312 20.41 -0.81 -30.46
CA SER A 312 19.75 -1.90 -29.71
C SER A 312 18.84 -2.71 -30.64
N ASN A 313 19.21 -3.95 -30.90
CA ASN A 313 18.39 -4.95 -31.58
C ASN A 313 18.85 -6.35 -31.13
N ALA A 314 18.13 -7.40 -31.55
CA ALA A 314 18.45 -8.78 -31.16
C ALA A 314 19.93 -9.15 -31.42
N GLY A 315 20.47 -8.81 -32.59
CA GLY A 315 21.84 -9.17 -32.97
C GLY A 315 22.92 -8.38 -32.23
N THR A 316 22.60 -7.20 -31.69
CA THR A 316 23.57 -6.38 -30.93
C THR A 316 23.48 -6.59 -29.43
N VAL A 317 22.28 -6.85 -28.90
CA VAL A 317 22.07 -7.18 -27.49
C VAL A 317 22.53 -8.60 -27.19
N PHE A 318 22.23 -9.57 -28.06
CA PHE A 318 22.52 -10.99 -27.87
C PHE A 318 23.58 -11.52 -28.85
N LEU A 319 24.62 -10.73 -29.10
CA LEU A 319 25.68 -11.10 -30.04
C LEU A 319 26.31 -12.45 -29.65
N ASN A 320 26.43 -13.35 -30.63
CA ASN A 320 26.92 -14.73 -30.46
C ASN A 320 26.12 -15.58 -29.46
N SER A 321 24.86 -15.20 -29.18
CA SER A 321 23.93 -15.95 -28.35
C SER A 321 22.71 -16.38 -29.17
N ASN A 322 22.00 -17.42 -28.73
CA ASN A 322 20.80 -17.90 -29.41
C ASN A 322 19.65 -18.18 -28.41
N PRO A 323 19.14 -17.14 -27.71
CA PRO A 323 18.03 -17.31 -26.79
C PRO A 323 16.70 -17.53 -27.52
N VAL A 324 15.76 -18.16 -26.82
CA VAL A 324 14.35 -18.23 -27.25
C VAL A 324 13.63 -17.01 -26.68
N MET A 325 13.20 -16.12 -27.57
CA MET A 325 12.48 -14.90 -27.18
C MET A 325 11.00 -15.18 -26.99
N LEU A 326 10.47 -14.85 -25.82
CA LEU A 326 9.05 -14.89 -25.51
C LEU A 326 8.34 -13.63 -26.02
N SER A 327 7.02 -13.53 -25.78
CA SER A 327 6.20 -12.44 -26.29
C SER A 327 6.64 -11.07 -25.74
N ASN A 328 6.45 -10.03 -26.56
CA ASN A 328 6.69 -8.62 -26.20
C ASN A 328 8.09 -8.32 -25.64
N VAL A 329 9.12 -9.01 -26.14
CA VAL A 329 10.50 -8.58 -25.96
C VAL A 329 10.83 -7.50 -26.99
N THR A 330 11.22 -6.32 -26.51
CA THR A 330 11.51 -5.13 -27.32
C THR A 330 12.96 -4.68 -27.13
N TYR A 331 13.41 -3.75 -27.98
CA TYR A 331 14.75 -3.20 -27.94
C TYR A 331 14.70 -1.68 -27.96
N ASP A 332 15.20 -1.06 -26.88
CA ASP A 332 15.27 0.39 -26.68
C ASP A 332 13.95 1.13 -26.94
N CYS A 333 12.82 0.50 -26.62
CA CYS A 333 11.52 1.16 -26.77
C CYS A 333 11.36 2.34 -25.81
N ALA A 334 12.14 2.35 -24.73
CA ALA A 334 12.10 3.39 -23.71
C ALA A 334 12.55 4.73 -24.29
N SER A 335 13.66 4.74 -25.03
CA SER A 335 14.24 5.96 -25.61
C SER A 335 13.37 6.52 -26.74
N THR A 336 12.61 5.66 -27.42
CA THR A 336 11.67 6.06 -28.49
C THR A 336 10.25 6.30 -27.98
N ASN A 337 10.02 6.19 -26.67
CA ASN A 337 8.71 6.33 -26.04
C ASN A 337 7.62 5.44 -26.69
N SER A 338 8.00 4.21 -27.05
CA SER A 338 7.15 3.25 -27.79
C SER A 338 6.96 1.94 -27.05
N CYS A 339 7.25 1.89 -25.74
CA CYS A 339 7.03 0.71 -24.91
C CYS A 339 5.54 0.46 -24.63
N SER A 340 5.16 -0.81 -24.47
CA SER A 340 3.79 -1.22 -24.13
C SER A 340 3.37 -0.86 -22.70
N ALA A 341 4.33 -0.59 -21.81
CA ALA A 341 4.12 -0.26 -20.41
C ALA A 341 5.29 0.61 -19.91
N PRO A 342 5.12 1.51 -18.94
CA PRO A 342 6.18 2.39 -18.45
C PRO A 342 7.23 1.64 -17.60
N MET A 343 8.40 2.26 -17.41
CA MET A 343 9.43 1.77 -16.50
C MET A 343 9.07 2.08 -15.05
N VAL A 344 9.11 1.05 -14.19
CA VAL A 344 8.91 1.18 -12.74
C VAL A 344 10.27 1.23 -12.06
N THR A 345 10.46 2.19 -11.15
CA THR A 345 11.70 2.31 -10.33
C THR A 345 11.46 2.10 -8.85
N SER A 346 10.19 1.96 -8.45
CA SER A 346 9.75 1.55 -7.12
C SER A 346 8.30 1.10 -7.18
N VAL A 347 7.95 0.05 -6.43
CA VAL A 347 6.60 -0.51 -6.34
C VAL A 347 5.84 -0.07 -5.09
N GLY A 348 6.42 0.80 -4.26
CA GLY A 348 5.70 1.42 -3.13
C GLY A 348 5.43 0.52 -1.94
N PHE A 349 5.72 -0.79 -1.98
CA PHE A 349 5.65 -1.70 -0.83
C PHE A 349 7.02 -2.21 -0.39
N CYS A 350 7.09 -2.80 0.81
CA CYS A 350 8.23 -3.58 1.26
C CYS A 350 7.73 -4.95 1.73
N PRO A 351 8.19 -6.06 1.12
CA PRO A 351 7.81 -7.40 1.54
C PRO A 351 8.09 -7.67 3.03
N THR A 352 7.43 -8.70 3.56
CA THR A 352 7.66 -9.17 4.92
C THR A 352 9.06 -9.77 5.06
N ILE A 353 9.54 -9.90 6.31
CA ILE A 353 10.92 -10.34 6.58
C ILE A 353 11.20 -11.79 6.18
N ASN A 354 10.17 -12.58 5.84
CA ASN A 354 10.26 -13.92 5.27
C ASN A 354 10.32 -13.91 3.72
N ALA A 355 10.50 -12.74 3.09
CA ALA A 355 10.51 -12.55 1.64
C ALA A 355 9.19 -12.90 0.91
N GLU A 356 8.06 -12.86 1.62
CA GLU A 356 6.72 -13.00 1.04
C GLU A 356 6.24 -11.65 0.48
N LEU A 357 5.86 -11.63 -0.80
CA LEU A 357 5.32 -10.43 -1.44
C LEU A 357 3.91 -10.13 -0.88
N PRO A 358 3.54 -8.86 -0.67
CA PRO A 358 2.22 -8.53 -0.16
C PRO A 358 1.13 -8.84 -1.18
N PRO A 359 -0.14 -8.95 -0.76
CA PRO A 359 -1.26 -8.87 -1.69
C PRO A 359 -1.29 -7.52 -2.42
N MET A 360 -2.11 -7.40 -3.47
CA MET A 360 -2.37 -6.13 -4.14
C MET A 360 -3.86 -5.84 -4.05
N ALA A 361 -4.22 -4.90 -3.18
CA ALA A 361 -5.54 -4.28 -3.14
C ALA A 361 -5.56 -3.12 -4.14
N VAL A 362 -6.51 -3.11 -5.07
CA VAL A 362 -6.59 -2.11 -6.12
C VAL A 362 -7.74 -1.15 -5.83
N GLU A 363 -7.41 0.13 -5.93
CA GLU A 363 -8.34 1.25 -5.78
C GLU A 363 -9.43 1.21 -6.86
N ASP A 364 -10.70 1.11 -6.46
CA ASP A 364 -11.81 1.10 -7.41
C ASP A 364 -12.59 2.42 -7.46
N THR A 365 -13.34 2.59 -8.54
CA THR A 365 -14.35 3.64 -8.65
C THR A 365 -15.66 3.06 -9.15
N TYR A 366 -16.69 3.16 -8.31
CA TYR A 366 -18.04 2.69 -8.60
C TYR A 366 -19.01 3.86 -8.78
N THR A 367 -19.88 3.78 -9.79
CA THR A 367 -21.01 4.70 -9.96
C THR A 367 -22.32 3.95 -9.79
N ILE A 368 -23.12 4.34 -8.80
CA ILE A 368 -24.31 3.61 -8.36
C ILE A 368 -25.56 4.26 -8.96
N PRO A 369 -26.29 3.60 -9.87
CA PRO A 369 -27.55 4.16 -10.37
C PRO A 369 -28.55 4.37 -9.23
N ALA A 370 -29.36 5.42 -9.34
CA ALA A 370 -30.42 5.67 -8.36
C ALA A 370 -31.35 4.45 -8.25
N GLY A 371 -31.49 3.89 -7.04
CA GLY A 371 -32.29 2.70 -6.77
C GLY A 371 -31.53 1.37 -6.80
N SER A 372 -30.24 1.35 -7.17
CA SER A 372 -29.38 0.17 -7.00
C SER A 372 -28.89 0.04 -5.56
N SER A 373 -28.73 -1.21 -5.08
CA SER A 373 -28.24 -1.52 -3.74
C SER A 373 -26.79 -2.02 -3.68
N SER A 374 -26.11 -2.18 -4.83
CA SER A 374 -24.73 -2.67 -4.87
C SER A 374 -23.90 -2.00 -5.97
N ALA A 375 -22.58 -1.91 -5.72
CA ALA A 375 -21.59 -1.21 -6.54
C ALA A 375 -20.78 -2.11 -7.48
N GLY A 376 -20.39 -3.29 -6.98
CA GLY A 376 -19.41 -4.19 -7.58
C GLY A 376 -18.64 -4.94 -6.49
N ASN A 377 -17.81 -5.91 -6.90
CA ASN A 377 -16.97 -6.71 -6.01
C ASN A 377 -15.54 -6.17 -6.01
N VAL A 378 -15.03 -5.82 -4.82
CA VAL A 378 -13.69 -5.23 -4.66
C VAL A 378 -12.57 -6.20 -5.06
N LEU A 379 -12.83 -7.51 -5.05
CA LEU A 379 -11.81 -8.51 -5.40
C LEU A 379 -11.65 -8.76 -6.92
N ASP A 380 -12.43 -8.07 -7.77
CA ASP A 380 -12.44 -8.34 -9.22
C ASP A 380 -11.08 -8.03 -9.90
N ASN A 381 -10.30 -7.10 -9.34
CA ASN A 381 -8.99 -6.68 -9.83
C ASN A 381 -7.88 -6.79 -8.75
N ASP A 382 -8.17 -7.44 -7.62
CA ASP A 382 -7.22 -7.70 -6.55
C ASP A 382 -6.44 -8.99 -6.76
N PHE A 383 -5.29 -9.10 -6.08
CA PHE A 383 -4.41 -10.26 -6.17
C PHE A 383 -3.92 -10.73 -4.80
N GLU A 384 -3.86 -12.05 -4.60
CA GLU A 384 -3.42 -12.67 -3.33
C GLU A 384 -1.97 -12.31 -2.98
N THR A 385 -1.14 -12.15 -4.00
CA THR A 385 0.24 -11.65 -3.88
C THR A 385 0.55 -10.75 -5.06
N TYR A 386 1.59 -9.93 -4.96
CA TYR A 386 2.08 -9.14 -6.08
C TYR A 386 2.41 -10.04 -7.29
N ASN A 387 1.70 -9.82 -8.41
CA ASN A 387 1.71 -10.70 -9.61
C ASN A 387 1.24 -12.15 -9.39
N GLY A 388 0.51 -12.41 -8.30
CA GLY A 388 -0.05 -13.70 -7.95
C GLY A 388 -1.36 -14.01 -8.69
N ALA A 389 -2.06 -15.03 -8.19
CA ALA A 389 -3.43 -15.31 -8.60
C ALA A 389 -4.38 -14.19 -8.17
N GLN A 390 -5.52 -14.07 -8.86
CA GLN A 390 -6.60 -13.18 -8.44
C GLN A 390 -7.02 -13.49 -7.00
N ALA A 391 -7.29 -12.45 -6.23
CA ALA A 391 -7.81 -12.59 -4.87
C ALA A 391 -9.23 -13.17 -4.89
N THR A 392 -9.51 -14.02 -3.92
CA THR A 392 -10.79 -14.67 -3.70
C THR A 392 -11.03 -14.78 -2.20
N LEU A 393 -12.27 -14.98 -1.78
CA LEU A 393 -12.61 -15.21 -0.37
C LEU A 393 -12.04 -16.53 0.21
N THR A 394 -11.34 -17.34 -0.60
CA THR A 394 -10.68 -18.57 -0.15
C THR A 394 -9.19 -18.39 0.11
N ASN A 395 -8.54 -17.43 -0.55
CA ASN A 395 -7.10 -17.21 -0.47
C ASN A 395 -6.73 -15.86 0.17
N VAL A 396 -7.70 -14.95 0.35
CA VAL A 396 -7.54 -13.74 1.17
C VAL A 396 -8.61 -13.63 2.25
N ILE A 397 -8.24 -12.96 3.34
CA ILE A 397 -9.14 -12.46 4.38
C ILE A 397 -9.47 -11.01 4.01
N LEU A 398 -10.72 -10.76 3.63
CA LEU A 398 -11.22 -9.44 3.29
C LEU A 398 -11.85 -8.77 4.54
N SER A 399 -11.61 -7.48 4.74
CA SER A 399 -12.23 -6.71 5.81
C SER A 399 -12.42 -5.25 5.44
N GLN A 400 -13.47 -4.62 5.98
CA GLN A 400 -13.67 -3.16 5.89
C GLN A 400 -12.90 -2.48 7.03
N ILE A 401 -12.09 -1.48 6.69
CA ILE A 401 -11.36 -0.65 7.65
C ILE A 401 -12.17 0.58 8.02
N SER A 402 -12.65 1.34 7.03
CA SER A 402 -13.37 2.59 7.27
C SER A 402 -14.36 2.92 6.15
N THR A 403 -15.34 3.78 6.46
CA THR A 403 -16.27 4.33 5.46
C THR A 403 -16.65 5.76 5.84
N THR A 404 -16.84 6.62 4.85
CA THR A 404 -17.29 8.00 5.04
C THR A 404 -18.77 8.11 5.43
N THR A 405 -19.55 7.04 5.25
CA THR A 405 -20.97 7.01 5.63
C THR A 405 -21.40 5.60 6.04
N THR A 406 -22.24 5.50 7.07
CA THR A 406 -22.80 4.20 7.50
C THR A 406 -23.76 3.58 6.49
N ASN A 407 -24.16 4.34 5.47
CA ASN A 407 -25.05 3.85 4.41
C ASN A 407 -24.31 3.05 3.31
N ILE A 408 -22.98 3.07 3.29
CA ILE A 408 -22.17 2.36 2.31
C ILE A 408 -21.21 1.46 3.07
N ASN A 409 -21.36 0.14 2.89
CA ASN A 409 -20.53 -0.86 3.57
C ASN A 409 -20.18 -2.00 2.62
N LEU A 410 -18.98 -2.53 2.78
CA LEU A 410 -18.51 -3.76 2.18
C LEU A 410 -19.11 -4.95 2.94
N ASP A 411 -19.55 -5.97 2.21
CA ASP A 411 -19.85 -7.30 2.75
C ASP A 411 -18.63 -8.20 2.56
N PRO A 412 -17.85 -8.50 3.62
CA PRO A 412 -16.66 -9.34 3.52
C PRO A 412 -16.97 -10.80 3.12
N GLY A 413 -18.21 -11.25 3.29
CA GLY A 413 -18.64 -12.61 2.91
C GLY A 413 -18.91 -12.76 1.41
N THR A 414 -19.05 -11.67 0.67
CA THR A 414 -19.31 -11.69 -0.77
C THR A 414 -18.33 -10.84 -1.59
N GLY A 415 -17.65 -9.89 -0.95
CA GLY A 415 -16.78 -8.90 -1.60
C GLY A 415 -17.52 -7.69 -2.17
N TYR A 416 -18.86 -7.67 -2.10
CA TYR A 416 -19.65 -6.60 -2.70
C TYR A 416 -19.82 -5.39 -1.77
N ILE A 417 -19.72 -4.19 -2.34
CA ILE A 417 -20.14 -2.97 -1.66
C ILE A 417 -21.66 -2.84 -1.75
N ASN A 418 -22.28 -2.62 -0.60
CA ASN A 418 -23.71 -2.39 -0.42
C ASN A 418 -24.00 -0.92 -0.16
N VAL A 419 -25.05 -0.41 -0.80
CA VAL A 419 -25.52 0.97 -0.67
C VAL A 419 -26.96 0.98 -0.16
N ALA A 420 -27.19 1.60 0.99
CA ALA A 420 -28.50 1.66 1.61
C ALA A 420 -29.47 2.53 0.78
N PRO A 421 -30.76 2.15 0.67
CA PRO A 421 -31.78 2.99 0.04
C PRO A 421 -31.85 4.39 0.67
N GLY A 422 -32.01 5.41 -0.17
CA GLY A 422 -32.09 6.81 0.28
C GLY A 422 -30.75 7.47 0.58
N THR A 423 -29.62 6.82 0.26
CA THR A 423 -28.29 7.47 0.32
C THR A 423 -28.30 8.76 -0.51
N PRO A 424 -27.98 9.92 0.07
CA PRO A 424 -27.97 11.17 -0.66
C PRO A 424 -26.98 11.16 -1.83
N PRO A 425 -27.24 11.94 -2.88
CA PRO A 425 -26.25 12.17 -3.92
C PRO A 425 -24.94 12.74 -3.36
N GLY A 426 -23.82 12.18 -3.79
CA GLY A 426 -22.50 12.55 -3.30
C GLY A 426 -21.42 11.57 -3.75
N THR A 427 -20.17 11.91 -3.40
CA THR A 427 -19.02 11.03 -3.52
C THR A 427 -18.62 10.59 -2.12
N TYR A 428 -18.48 9.29 -1.94
CA TYR A 428 -18.12 8.64 -0.69
C TYR A 428 -16.86 7.82 -0.90
N THR A 429 -16.08 7.61 0.16
CA THR A 429 -14.98 6.66 0.15
C THR A 429 -15.19 5.55 1.17
N LEU A 430 -14.67 4.37 0.85
CA LEU A 430 -14.65 3.17 1.69
C LEU A 430 -13.24 2.57 1.62
N GLU A 431 -12.61 2.36 2.77
CA GLU A 431 -11.30 1.73 2.87
C GLU A 431 -11.47 0.27 3.29
N TYR A 432 -10.84 -0.64 2.55
CA TYR A 432 -10.82 -2.07 2.85
C TYR A 432 -9.38 -2.60 2.89
N GLN A 433 -9.25 -3.81 3.43
CA GLN A 433 -7.99 -4.53 3.55
C GLN A 433 -8.18 -5.97 3.08
N ILE A 434 -7.18 -6.47 2.35
CA ILE A 434 -7.00 -7.88 2.10
C ILE A 434 -5.72 -8.36 2.78
N CYS A 435 -5.80 -9.48 3.49
CA CYS A 435 -4.65 -10.18 4.05
C CYS A 435 -4.56 -11.57 3.43
N GLN A 436 -3.37 -12.11 3.21
CA GLN A 436 -3.25 -13.48 2.72
C GLN A 436 -3.82 -14.48 3.72
N ALA A 437 -4.60 -15.46 3.27
CA ALA A 437 -5.15 -16.48 4.17
C ALA A 437 -4.04 -17.37 4.77
N ALA A 438 -2.98 -17.64 4.01
CA ALA A 438 -1.82 -18.41 4.46
C ALA A 438 -0.90 -17.62 5.41
N SER A 439 -0.95 -16.28 5.35
CA SER A 439 -0.10 -15.37 6.12
C SER A 439 -0.91 -14.15 6.57
N PRO A 440 -1.79 -14.29 7.59
CA PRO A 440 -2.77 -13.25 7.95
C PRO A 440 -2.18 -11.92 8.42
N SER A 441 -0.87 -11.85 8.68
CA SER A 441 -0.17 -10.61 8.99
C SER A 441 0.38 -9.88 7.76
N ASN A 442 0.33 -10.49 6.57
CA ASN A 442 0.73 -9.88 5.32
C ASN A 442 -0.50 -9.35 4.58
N CYS A 443 -0.64 -8.02 4.55
CA CYS A 443 -1.86 -7.35 4.12
C CYS A 443 -1.57 -6.13 3.24
N ASP A 444 -2.57 -5.73 2.47
CA ASP A 444 -2.61 -4.50 1.69
C ASP A 444 -3.98 -3.83 1.80
N THR A 445 -4.05 -2.52 1.59
CA THR A 445 -5.26 -1.71 1.77
C THR A 445 -5.57 -0.88 0.53
N ALA A 446 -6.86 -0.72 0.21
CA ALA A 446 -7.32 0.19 -0.83
C ALA A 446 -8.54 1.01 -0.37
N THR A 447 -8.70 2.21 -0.92
CA THR A 447 -9.75 3.21 -0.72
C THR A 447 -10.64 3.42 -1.95
N ASP A 448 -11.72 2.65 -2.04
CA ASP A 448 -12.68 2.77 -3.12
C ASP A 448 -13.45 4.10 -3.10
N THR A 449 -13.72 4.61 -4.30
CA THR A 449 -14.55 5.79 -4.53
C THR A 449 -15.94 5.40 -5.02
N ILE A 450 -16.98 5.76 -4.27
CA ILE A 450 -18.38 5.46 -4.59
C ILE A 450 -19.12 6.75 -4.94
N ILE A 451 -19.63 6.83 -6.16
CA ILE A 451 -20.38 7.98 -6.68
C ILE A 451 -21.87 7.64 -6.71
N VAL A 452 -22.65 8.37 -5.91
CA VAL A 452 -24.12 8.36 -5.96
C VAL A 452 -24.56 9.59 -6.75
N PRO A 453 -24.97 9.45 -8.02
CA PRO A 453 -25.37 10.56 -8.86
C PRO A 453 -26.65 11.23 -8.34
N GLY A 454 -26.74 12.55 -8.53
CA GLY A 454 -27.97 13.29 -8.27
C GLY A 454 -29.10 12.84 -9.18
N ALA A 455 -30.31 12.71 -8.63
CA ALA A 455 -31.50 12.57 -9.46
C ALA A 455 -31.64 13.82 -10.34
N VAL A 456 -31.61 13.64 -11.67
CA VAL A 456 -31.96 14.70 -12.60
C VAL A 456 -33.46 14.96 -12.44
N PRO A 457 -33.92 16.18 -12.08
CA PRO A 457 -35.35 16.47 -12.09
C PRO A 457 -35.87 16.39 -13.52
N CYS A 458 -36.69 15.37 -13.82
CA CYS A 458 -37.36 15.23 -15.10
C CYS A 458 -38.57 16.18 -15.17
N TYR A 459 -38.43 17.26 -15.96
CA TYR A 459 -39.56 18.03 -16.49
C TYR A 459 -40.06 17.32 -17.76
N LYS A 460 -41.38 17.10 -17.93
CA LYS A 460 -41.91 16.79 -19.26
C LYS A 460 -41.64 18.03 -20.12
N PRO A 461 -40.81 17.96 -21.17
CA PRO A 461 -40.60 19.11 -22.04
C PRO A 461 -41.96 19.57 -22.59
N ALA A 462 -42.13 20.88 -22.76
CA ALA A 462 -43.28 21.41 -23.49
C ALA A 462 -43.38 20.68 -24.84
N LEU A 463 -44.60 20.42 -25.32
CA LEU A 463 -44.81 19.89 -26.67
C LEU A 463 -44.11 20.82 -27.68
N THR A 464 -42.99 20.38 -28.27
CA THR A 464 -42.24 21.11 -29.30
C THR A 464 -42.67 20.74 -30.72
N ALA A 465 -43.52 19.72 -30.87
CA ALA A 465 -44.11 19.28 -32.14
C ALA A 465 -45.49 18.64 -31.95
N GLY A 466 -46.37 18.74 -32.95
CA GLY A 466 -47.75 18.22 -32.94
C GLY A 466 -48.83 19.31 -32.87
N THR A 467 -50.11 18.90 -32.98
CA THR A 467 -51.25 19.83 -32.89
C THR A 467 -51.41 20.31 -31.45
N ALA A 468 -50.99 21.53 -31.16
CA ALA A 468 -51.23 22.15 -29.86
C ALA A 468 -52.73 22.52 -29.75
N LEU A 469 -53.46 21.79 -28.90
CA LEU A 469 -54.88 22.03 -28.68
C LEU A 469 -55.09 23.30 -27.84
N PRO A 470 -56.16 24.08 -28.09
CA PRO A 470 -56.55 25.20 -27.25
C PRO A 470 -56.78 24.76 -25.80
N ALA A 471 -56.33 25.57 -24.84
CA ALA A 471 -56.69 25.36 -23.44
C ALA A 471 -58.14 25.79 -23.20
N ASN A 472 -59.01 24.82 -22.97
CA ASN A 472 -60.44 25.07 -22.78
C ASN A 472 -60.81 25.49 -21.35
N HIS A 473 -59.84 25.50 -20.43
CA HIS A 473 -60.02 25.91 -19.06
C HIS A 473 -58.94 26.90 -18.63
N GLY A 474 -59.34 27.96 -17.93
CA GLY A 474 -58.40 28.89 -17.35
C GLY A 474 -59.01 29.82 -16.33
N ILE A 475 -58.16 30.39 -15.48
CA ILE A 475 -58.51 31.39 -14.48
C ILE A 475 -57.61 32.62 -14.70
N THR A 476 -58.21 33.79 -14.90
CA THR A 476 -57.46 35.05 -15.12
C THR A 476 -57.91 36.13 -14.14
N ALA A 477 -56.95 36.76 -13.48
CA ALA A 477 -57.17 37.97 -12.70
C ALA A 477 -57.28 39.23 -13.57
N LEU A 478 -57.08 39.09 -14.90
CA LEU A 478 -57.10 40.21 -15.86
C LEU A 478 -58.46 40.37 -16.55
N GLN A 479 -59.50 39.65 -16.10
CA GLN A 479 -60.88 39.75 -16.58
C GLN A 479 -61.04 39.61 -18.11
N ARG A 480 -60.26 38.71 -18.72
CA ARG A 480 -60.26 38.49 -20.18
C ARG A 480 -60.65 37.08 -20.60
N ALA A 481 -61.39 36.39 -19.73
CA ALA A 481 -62.05 35.12 -20.04
C ALA A 481 -63.00 35.30 -21.21
N ASN A 482 -62.81 34.54 -22.28
CA ASN A 482 -63.67 34.56 -23.44
C ASN A 482 -63.80 33.16 -24.05
N SER A 483 -64.89 32.91 -24.76
CA SER A 483 -65.14 31.64 -25.44
C SER A 483 -64.35 31.54 -26.75
N GLY A 484 -63.87 30.33 -27.06
CA GLY A 484 -63.26 30.00 -28.35
C GLY A 484 -61.73 29.92 -28.34
N ASP A 485 -61.20 29.36 -29.42
CA ASP A 485 -59.82 28.86 -29.49
C ASP A 485 -58.76 29.95 -29.68
N SER A 486 -59.17 31.14 -30.13
CA SER A 486 -58.28 32.27 -30.44
C SER A 486 -58.24 33.33 -29.34
N SER A 487 -59.13 33.24 -28.36
CA SER A 487 -59.18 34.14 -27.21
C SER A 487 -58.71 33.43 -25.96
N TRP A 488 -58.30 34.17 -24.92
CA TRP A 488 -57.90 33.53 -23.66
C TRP A 488 -59.11 32.82 -23.02
N PRO A 489 -58.97 31.58 -22.50
CA PRO A 489 -57.73 30.81 -22.32
C PRO A 489 -57.26 30.03 -23.57
N GLY A 490 -58.12 29.77 -24.56
CA GLY A 490 -57.84 28.95 -25.76
C GLY A 490 -56.62 29.40 -26.57
N ALA A 491 -56.31 30.70 -26.56
CA ALA A 491 -55.10 31.28 -27.16
C ALA A 491 -53.79 30.72 -26.57
N ARG A 492 -53.82 30.15 -25.36
CA ARG A 492 -52.73 29.36 -24.81
C ARG A 492 -52.97 27.91 -25.20
N LYS A 493 -52.06 27.36 -26.00
CA LYS A 493 -52.18 25.99 -26.52
C LYS A 493 -51.29 25.04 -25.75
N GLY A 494 -51.69 23.75 -25.69
CA GLY A 494 -50.90 22.69 -25.08
C GLY A 494 -50.94 22.65 -23.55
N ALA A 495 -51.89 23.33 -22.92
CA ALA A 495 -52.12 23.30 -21.48
C ALA A 495 -53.56 22.84 -21.17
N TRP A 496 -53.71 22.00 -20.15
CA TRP A 496 -55.04 21.58 -19.65
C TRP A 496 -55.73 22.67 -18.82
N THR A 497 -54.97 23.57 -18.19
CA THR A 497 -55.49 24.72 -17.45
C THR A 497 -54.50 25.87 -17.54
N VAL A 498 -55.01 27.08 -17.77
CA VAL A 498 -54.20 28.30 -17.89
C VAL A 498 -54.52 29.23 -16.72
N LEU A 499 -53.51 29.60 -15.95
CA LEU A 499 -53.65 30.58 -14.88
C LEU A 499 -52.93 31.86 -15.28
N GLU A 500 -53.57 33.00 -15.05
CA GLU A 500 -52.97 34.28 -15.41
C GLU A 500 -53.23 35.38 -14.38
N SER A 501 -52.17 36.13 -14.08
CA SER A 501 -52.21 37.32 -13.24
C SER A 501 -50.96 38.16 -13.48
N LYS A 502 -51.04 39.47 -13.26
CA LYS A 502 -49.88 40.38 -13.35
C LYS A 502 -49.11 40.53 -12.04
N THR A 503 -49.78 40.37 -10.89
CA THR A 503 -49.25 40.76 -9.58
C THR A 503 -49.56 39.78 -8.45
N LYS A 504 -50.26 38.67 -8.75
CA LYS A 504 -50.66 37.65 -7.77
C LYS A 504 -50.29 36.26 -8.29
N GLY A 505 -49.72 35.40 -7.45
CA GLY A 505 -49.57 33.97 -7.75
C GLY A 505 -50.87 33.20 -7.50
N LEU A 506 -50.92 31.94 -7.96
CA LEU A 506 -51.89 30.98 -7.43
C LEU A 506 -51.52 30.70 -5.97
N VAL A 507 -52.40 31.08 -5.04
CA VAL A 507 -52.25 30.73 -3.63
C VAL A 507 -53.32 29.69 -3.32
N ILE A 508 -52.87 28.49 -2.99
CA ILE A 508 -53.75 27.40 -2.55
C ILE A 508 -53.91 27.52 -1.03
N ASN A 509 -55.11 27.23 -0.52
CA ASN A 509 -55.37 27.21 0.92
C ASN A 509 -54.42 26.23 1.60
N ARG A 510 -53.79 26.68 2.70
CA ARG A 510 -52.85 25.90 3.48
C ARG A 510 -53.53 25.48 4.78
N LEU A 511 -53.85 24.20 4.90
CA LEU A 511 -54.66 23.67 6.00
C LEU A 511 -53.91 22.53 6.70
N THR A 512 -54.14 22.37 8.00
CA THR A 512 -53.73 21.17 8.76
C THR A 512 -54.71 20.02 8.53
N ASP A 513 -54.33 18.79 8.89
CA ASP A 513 -55.25 17.63 8.85
C ASP A 513 -56.59 17.90 9.55
N THR A 514 -56.55 18.51 10.74
CA THR A 514 -57.76 18.87 11.49
C THR A 514 -58.64 19.86 10.74
N GLN A 515 -58.02 20.84 10.06
CA GLN A 515 -58.75 21.84 9.29
C GLN A 515 -59.34 21.25 8.00
N VAL A 516 -58.64 20.33 7.33
CA VAL A 516 -59.17 19.59 6.17
C VAL A 516 -60.35 18.71 6.58
N ALA A 517 -60.24 18.01 7.71
CA ALA A 517 -61.33 17.18 8.24
C ALA A 517 -62.56 17.98 8.70
N ALA A 518 -62.39 19.25 9.04
CA ALA A 518 -63.47 20.15 9.47
C ALA A 518 -64.26 20.77 8.31
N ILE A 519 -63.86 20.56 7.05
CA ILE A 519 -64.61 21.04 5.88
C ILE A 519 -65.97 20.31 5.86
N PRO A 520 -67.12 21.03 5.90
CA PRO A 520 -68.43 20.40 5.89
C PRO A 520 -68.61 19.47 4.69
N ALA A 521 -69.19 18.29 4.90
CA ALA A 521 -69.34 17.29 3.85
C ALA A 521 -70.13 17.78 2.63
N SER A 522 -71.06 18.73 2.82
CA SER A 522 -71.80 19.38 1.73
C SER A 522 -70.92 20.23 0.81
N ASP A 523 -69.79 20.73 1.33
CA ASP A 523 -68.96 21.75 0.69
C ASP A 523 -67.76 21.14 -0.01
N VAL A 524 -67.41 19.89 0.32
CA VAL A 524 -66.39 19.11 -0.40
C VAL A 524 -66.86 18.87 -1.84
N LYS A 525 -65.92 19.02 -2.79
CA LYS A 525 -66.11 18.79 -4.22
C LYS A 525 -64.94 18.00 -4.77
N GLU A 526 -65.22 17.13 -5.73
CA GLU A 526 -64.18 16.47 -6.53
C GLU A 526 -63.32 17.55 -7.20
N GLY A 527 -62.00 17.34 -7.19
CA GLY A 527 -61.00 18.28 -7.70
C GLY A 527 -60.65 19.44 -6.76
N MET A 528 -61.23 19.52 -5.55
CA MET A 528 -60.82 20.54 -4.57
C MET A 528 -59.37 20.32 -4.12
N ILE A 529 -58.58 21.41 -4.02
CA ILE A 529 -57.13 21.35 -3.76
C ILE A 529 -56.77 22.15 -2.51
N VAL A 530 -55.93 21.57 -1.65
CA VAL A 530 -55.31 22.25 -0.50
C VAL A 530 -53.84 21.86 -0.39
N TYR A 531 -53.00 22.74 0.17
CA TYR A 531 -51.69 22.32 0.65
C TYR A 531 -51.82 21.90 2.11
N ASN A 532 -51.66 20.61 2.37
CA ASN A 532 -51.73 20.09 3.73
C ASN A 532 -50.41 20.32 4.44
N THR A 533 -50.43 21.19 5.46
CA THR A 533 -49.21 21.58 6.18
C THR A 533 -48.76 20.54 7.19
N THR A 534 -49.64 19.62 7.60
CA THR A 534 -49.29 18.52 8.50
C THR A 534 -48.61 17.39 7.74
N GLN A 535 -49.10 17.07 6.54
CA GLN A 535 -48.58 15.99 5.69
C GLN A 535 -47.53 16.46 4.68
N HIS A 536 -47.23 17.76 4.66
CA HIS A 536 -46.27 18.41 3.76
C HIS A 536 -46.52 18.12 2.26
N CYS A 537 -47.78 17.99 1.85
CA CYS A 537 -48.16 17.60 0.50
C CYS A 537 -49.25 18.49 -0.10
N LEU A 538 -49.37 18.48 -1.44
CA LEU A 538 -50.56 18.96 -2.13
C LEU A 538 -51.63 17.87 -2.04
N GLN A 539 -52.78 18.14 -1.43
CA GLN A 539 -53.92 17.22 -1.41
C GLN A 539 -54.95 17.62 -2.47
N VAL A 540 -55.51 16.62 -3.15
CA VAL A 540 -56.67 16.76 -4.04
C VAL A 540 -57.78 15.84 -3.53
N ASN A 541 -59.00 16.34 -3.49
CA ASN A 541 -60.17 15.51 -3.19
C ASN A 541 -60.63 14.81 -4.48
N ILE A 542 -60.60 13.47 -4.53
CA ILE A 542 -60.76 12.71 -5.78
C ILE A 542 -62.19 12.20 -6.04
N ASP A 543 -63.11 12.33 -5.09
CA ASP A 543 -64.46 11.77 -5.22
C ASP A 543 -65.57 12.67 -4.65
N GLY A 544 -65.21 13.86 -4.15
CA GLY A 544 -66.15 14.81 -3.58
C GLY A 544 -66.66 14.45 -2.18
N THR A 545 -66.07 13.47 -1.52
CA THR A 545 -66.45 13.04 -0.16
C THR A 545 -65.40 13.44 0.89
N PRO A 546 -65.74 13.51 2.19
CA PRO A 546 -64.74 13.74 3.25
C PRO A 546 -63.57 12.74 3.26
N GLY A 547 -63.77 11.51 2.77
CA GLY A 547 -62.72 10.48 2.63
C GLY A 547 -61.87 10.61 1.35
N GLY A 548 -62.27 11.49 0.43
CA GLY A 548 -61.68 11.66 -0.89
C GLY A 548 -60.34 12.39 -0.92
N TRP A 549 -59.86 12.95 0.19
CA TRP A 549 -58.57 13.65 0.20
C TRP A 549 -57.42 12.67 -0.01
N LYS A 550 -56.61 12.93 -1.04
CA LYS A 550 -55.40 12.17 -1.36
C LYS A 550 -54.23 13.09 -1.54
N CYS A 551 -53.14 12.72 -0.87
CA CYS A 551 -51.86 13.37 -0.93
C CYS A 551 -51.19 13.01 -2.28
N PHE A 552 -50.91 14.01 -3.12
CA PHE A 552 -50.18 13.85 -4.37
C PHE A 552 -48.67 13.80 -4.06
N ASN A 553 -48.25 12.69 -3.45
CA ASN A 553 -46.89 12.51 -2.92
C ASN A 553 -46.04 11.63 -3.84
N ASN A 554 -46.73 10.77 -4.59
CA ASN A 554 -46.08 9.95 -5.59
C ASN A 554 -45.92 10.82 -6.82
N GLN A 555 -44.65 11.06 -7.18
CA GLN A 555 -44.31 11.59 -8.47
C GLN A 555 -44.76 10.55 -9.51
N THR A 556 -45.88 10.80 -10.16
CA THR A 556 -46.21 10.05 -11.36
C THR A 556 -45.25 10.54 -12.44
N CYS A 557 -44.29 9.70 -12.82
CA CYS A 557 -43.88 9.64 -14.22
C CYS A 557 -45.06 8.99 -14.95
N PRO A 558 -45.77 9.67 -15.87
CA PRO A 558 -46.90 9.08 -16.55
C PRO A 558 -46.42 8.30 -17.78
N ASP A 559 -46.87 7.04 -17.84
CA ASP A 559 -46.84 6.06 -18.93
C ASP A 559 -45.47 5.58 -19.44
#